data_AF-A0A3E0E3P9-F1
#
_entry.id   AF-A0A3E0E3P9-F1
#
_cell.length_a   1.000
_cell.length_b   1.000
_cell.length_c   1.000
_cell.angle_alpha   90.00
_cell.angle_beta   90.00
_cell.angle_gamma   90.00
#
_symmetry.space_group_name_H-M   'P 1'
#
loop_
_entity.id
_entity.type
_entity.pdbx_description
1 polymer ?
#
loop_
_entity_poly.entity_id
_entity_poly.type
_entity_poly.pdbx_seq_one_letter_code
_entity_poly.pdbx_strand_id
1 'polypeptide(L)'
;MKNLLLLVIIILLASCKKEETATINEAVENIKENTELIAKEGSGKIVLTCNGKQIIAEGVCGGVITMGTMTIAVKDKTNPAKVFTINFNTPDFPESGKEYLIFPKDYTLDKNPENEIGVSFIEGLPNNKMNVWDAKPTSGELVFTVNGNEIKCRLNDIKLEASKMYNADDLQGEGTVSGELKLYKN
;
A
#
# COMPACT_ATOMS: atom_id res chain seq x y z
N MET A 1 58.70 -1.75 4.09
CA MET A 1 59.44 -0.50 3.77
C MET A 1 58.80 0.16 2.57
N LYS A 2 58.61 1.48 2.65
CA LYS A 2 58.30 2.48 1.59
C LYS A 2 56.88 2.54 1.00
N ASN A 3 56.03 3.39 1.61
CA ASN A 3 55.61 4.74 1.14
C ASN A 3 56.10 5.13 -0.28
N LEU A 4 55.44 5.93 -1.13
CA LEU A 4 54.25 6.80 -1.14
C LEU A 4 54.36 7.56 -2.49
N LEU A 5 53.27 7.81 -3.22
CA LEU A 5 53.08 8.98 -4.11
C LEU A 5 51.60 8.94 -4.58
N LEU A 6 50.66 9.64 -3.94
CA LEU A 6 50.38 11.08 -3.94
C LEU A 6 50.00 11.63 -5.33
N LEU A 7 48.70 11.84 -5.56
CA LEU A 7 48.23 13.02 -6.30
C LEU A 7 47.02 13.60 -5.59
N VAL A 8 47.25 14.76 -5.00
CA VAL A 8 46.28 15.68 -4.41
C VAL A 8 45.69 16.52 -5.54
N ILE A 9 44.36 16.63 -5.61
CA ILE A 9 43.71 17.83 -6.16
C ILE A 9 42.64 18.28 -5.15
N ILE A 10 42.85 19.49 -4.68
CA ILE A 10 42.10 20.24 -3.68
C ILE A 10 40.95 20.99 -4.37
N ILE A 11 39.74 20.73 -3.90
CA ILE A 11 38.63 21.65 -3.58
C ILE A 11 38.17 22.64 -4.67
N LEU A 12 36.90 22.50 -5.07
CA LEU A 12 35.98 23.63 -5.22
C LEU A 12 34.69 23.33 -4.46
N LEU A 13 34.43 24.18 -3.46
CA LEU A 13 33.22 24.21 -2.64
C LEU A 13 32.03 24.63 -3.50
N ALA A 14 31.06 23.73 -3.67
CA ALA A 14 29.68 24.10 -3.92
C ALA A 14 28.88 23.70 -2.68
N SER A 15 28.47 24.73 -1.93
CA SER A 15 27.53 24.63 -0.82
C SER A 15 26.20 24.05 -1.31
N CYS A 16 25.94 22.81 -0.95
CA CYS A 16 24.60 22.27 -0.76
C CYS A 16 24.71 21.36 0.45
N LYS A 17 23.85 21.58 1.45
CA LYS A 17 23.66 20.61 2.54
C LYS A 17 23.40 19.26 1.88
N LYS A 18 24.37 18.35 1.93
CA LYS A 18 24.13 16.96 1.57
C LYS A 18 23.26 16.40 2.69
N GLU A 19 21.97 16.22 2.42
CA GLU A 19 21.27 15.12 3.06
C GLU A 19 22.09 13.86 2.73
N GLU A 20 22.60 13.21 3.78
CA GLU A 20 23.32 11.95 3.62
C GLU A 20 22.41 10.98 2.88
N THR A 21 22.90 10.48 1.74
CA THR A 21 22.21 9.43 1.01
C THR A 21 22.24 8.20 1.89
N ALA A 22 21.13 7.93 2.59
CA ALA A 22 21.00 6.80 3.49
C ALA A 22 21.43 5.51 2.78
N THR A 23 22.25 4.72 3.44
CA THR A 23 22.64 3.41 2.92
C THR A 23 21.42 2.49 2.91
N ILE A 24 21.42 1.45 2.07
CA ILE A 24 20.31 0.48 2.02
C ILE A 24 20.07 -0.15 3.40
N ASN A 25 21.13 -0.38 4.17
CA ASN A 25 21.01 -0.96 5.51
C ASN A 25 20.33 0.01 6.49
N GLU A 26 20.72 1.29 6.48
CA GLU A 26 20.07 2.33 7.28
C GLU A 26 18.60 2.51 6.87
N ALA A 27 18.28 2.43 5.59
CA ALA A 27 16.89 2.48 5.12
C ALA A 27 16.06 1.28 5.64
N VAL A 28 16.65 0.07 5.65
CA VAL A 28 15.97 -1.14 6.17
C VAL A 28 15.79 -1.07 7.68
N GLU A 29 16.79 -0.60 8.43
CA GLU A 29 16.69 -0.42 9.88
C GLU A 29 15.63 0.63 10.23
N ASN A 30 15.64 1.77 9.56
CA ASN A 30 14.61 2.81 9.72
C ASN A 30 13.19 2.28 9.43
N ILE A 31 13.00 1.46 8.39
CA ILE A 31 11.68 0.86 8.11
C ILE A 31 11.25 -0.05 9.28
N LYS A 32 12.14 -0.89 9.78
CA LYS A 32 11.83 -1.79 10.90
C LYS A 32 11.47 -1.03 12.17
N GLU A 33 12.25 0.00 12.51
CA GLU A 33 12.00 0.82 13.71
C GLU A 33 10.70 1.60 13.62
N ASN A 34 10.31 2.02 12.42
CA ASN A 34 9.09 2.81 12.19
C ASN A 34 7.88 1.97 11.73
N THR A 35 7.95 0.64 11.86
CA THR A 35 6.87 -0.28 11.51
C THR A 35 6.34 -1.01 12.74
N GLU A 36 5.07 -0.78 13.06
CA GLU A 36 4.38 -1.45 14.16
C GLU A 36 3.28 -2.38 13.63
N LEU A 37 3.34 -3.67 13.99
CA LEU A 37 2.24 -4.60 13.75
C LEU A 37 1.15 -4.35 14.79
N ILE A 38 0.04 -3.77 14.38
CA ILE A 38 -1.02 -3.29 15.29
C ILE A 38 -2.28 -4.15 15.30
N ALA A 39 -2.40 -5.11 14.39
CA ALA A 39 -3.57 -5.97 14.31
C ALA A 39 -3.20 -7.47 14.25
N LYS A 40 -3.95 -8.30 14.98
CA LYS A 40 -3.91 -9.75 14.82
C LYS A 40 -4.57 -10.13 13.49
N GLU A 41 -3.99 -11.14 12.87
CA GLU A 41 -4.44 -11.71 11.61
C GLU A 41 -5.92 -12.12 11.67
N GLY A 42 -6.70 -11.57 10.75
CA GLY A 42 -8.02 -12.08 10.40
C GLY A 42 -7.99 -12.63 8.97
N SER A 43 -9.08 -12.45 8.23
CA SER A 43 -9.21 -12.99 6.88
C SER A 43 -9.87 -11.97 5.94
N GLY A 44 -9.60 -12.11 4.65
CA GLY A 44 -10.26 -11.32 3.63
C GLY A 44 -10.42 -12.08 2.33
N LYS A 45 -11.44 -11.69 1.57
CA LYS A 45 -11.66 -12.13 0.20
C LYS A 45 -12.06 -10.93 -0.63
N ILE A 46 -11.19 -10.55 -1.54
CA ILE A 46 -11.34 -9.38 -2.41
C ILE A 46 -11.33 -9.86 -3.86
N VAL A 47 -12.35 -9.45 -4.61
CA VAL A 47 -12.51 -9.77 -6.02
C VAL A 47 -12.36 -8.49 -6.84
N LEU A 48 -11.34 -8.46 -7.68
CA LEU A 48 -11.17 -7.47 -8.72
C LEU A 48 -11.75 -8.04 -10.03
N THR A 49 -12.69 -7.34 -10.64
CA THR A 49 -13.21 -7.65 -11.97
C THR A 49 -12.72 -6.62 -12.98
N CYS A 50 -12.06 -7.04 -14.05
CA CYS A 50 -11.59 -6.19 -15.14
C CYS A 50 -11.81 -6.90 -16.48
N ASN A 51 -12.45 -6.24 -17.44
CA ASN A 51 -12.71 -6.79 -18.78
C ASN A 51 -13.36 -8.19 -18.77
N GLY A 52 -14.26 -8.45 -17.81
CA GLY A 52 -14.94 -9.74 -17.63
C GLY A 52 -14.09 -10.83 -16.96
N LYS A 53 -12.83 -10.55 -16.61
CA LYS A 53 -11.95 -11.44 -15.85
C LYS A 53 -12.00 -11.11 -14.37
N GLN A 54 -11.86 -12.15 -13.53
CA GLN A 54 -11.77 -12.00 -12.08
C GLN A 54 -10.38 -12.36 -11.58
N ILE A 55 -9.83 -11.51 -10.72
CA ILE A 55 -8.62 -11.75 -9.95
C ILE A 55 -9.02 -11.69 -8.48
N ILE A 56 -8.74 -12.76 -7.75
CA ILE A 56 -9.17 -12.93 -6.36
C ILE A 56 -7.94 -12.94 -5.46
N ALA A 57 -7.94 -12.09 -4.44
CA ALA A 57 -7.04 -12.17 -3.30
C ALA A 57 -7.83 -12.71 -2.10
N GLU A 58 -7.56 -13.96 -1.70
CA GLU A 58 -8.22 -14.63 -0.58
C GLU A 58 -7.19 -15.17 0.41
N GLY A 59 -7.19 -14.67 1.64
CA GLY A 59 -6.21 -15.09 2.63
C GLY A 59 -6.21 -14.25 3.90
N VAL A 60 -5.01 -14.03 4.43
CA VAL A 60 -4.79 -13.36 5.71
C VAL A 60 -5.02 -11.87 5.55
N CYS A 61 -5.77 -11.28 6.47
CA CYS A 61 -5.97 -9.83 6.56
C CYS A 61 -5.29 -9.28 7.82
N GLY A 62 -4.55 -8.19 7.71
CA GLY A 62 -3.86 -7.55 8.83
C GLY A 62 -3.73 -6.05 8.66
N GLY A 63 -3.23 -5.38 9.69
CA GLY A 63 -3.00 -3.94 9.74
C GLY A 63 -1.61 -3.63 10.26
N VAL A 64 -0.94 -2.65 9.63
CA VAL A 64 0.39 -2.19 9.99
C VAL A 64 0.43 -0.67 9.99
N ILE A 65 1.12 -0.07 10.95
CA ILE A 65 1.47 1.35 10.90
C ILE A 65 2.90 1.46 10.42
N THR A 66 3.11 2.26 9.37
CA THR A 66 4.43 2.65 8.92
C THR A 66 4.46 4.16 8.74
N MET A 67 5.45 4.82 9.34
CA MET A 67 5.66 6.27 9.23
C MET A 67 4.40 7.10 9.57
N GLY A 68 3.67 6.70 10.61
CA GLY A 68 2.46 7.40 11.08
C GLY A 68 1.21 7.21 10.21
N THR A 69 1.23 6.27 9.25
CA THR A 69 0.09 5.92 8.40
C THR A 69 -0.27 4.45 8.53
N MET A 70 -1.56 4.14 8.59
CA MET A 70 -2.04 2.76 8.65
C MET A 70 -2.26 2.18 7.26
N THR A 71 -1.86 0.92 7.07
CA THR A 71 -2.25 0.10 5.93
C THR A 71 -2.98 -1.15 6.42
N ILE A 72 -4.18 -1.38 5.90
CA ILE A 72 -4.86 -2.68 6.01
C ILE A 72 -4.59 -3.46 4.72
N ALA A 73 -4.15 -4.71 4.84
CA ALA A 73 -3.80 -5.54 3.69
C ALA A 73 -4.46 -6.91 3.76
N VAL A 74 -4.93 -7.41 2.63
CA VAL A 74 -5.31 -8.82 2.41
C VAL A 74 -4.25 -9.45 1.52
N LYS A 75 -3.50 -10.40 2.07
CA LYS A 75 -2.48 -11.19 1.37
C LYS A 75 -3.07 -12.53 0.95
N ASP A 76 -3.00 -12.83 -0.35
CA ASP A 76 -3.52 -14.09 -0.87
C ASP A 76 -2.75 -15.30 -0.31
N LYS A 77 -3.49 -16.36 0.01
CA LYS A 77 -2.93 -17.57 0.62
C LYS A 77 -2.08 -18.42 -0.33
N THR A 78 -2.27 -18.28 -1.63
CA THR A 78 -1.59 -19.08 -2.67
C THR A 78 -0.50 -18.30 -3.39
N ASN A 79 -0.66 -16.99 -3.54
CA ASN A 79 0.32 -16.10 -4.13
C ASN A 79 0.61 -14.93 -3.17
N PRO A 80 1.68 -14.98 -2.37
CA PRO A 80 2.02 -13.92 -1.42
C PRO A 80 2.28 -12.55 -2.07
N ALA A 81 2.58 -12.50 -3.38
CA ALA A 81 2.75 -11.26 -4.14
C ALA A 81 1.41 -10.72 -4.70
N LYS A 82 0.29 -11.37 -4.39
CA LYS A 82 -1.05 -10.88 -4.67
C LYS A 82 -1.66 -10.29 -3.41
N VAL A 83 -1.89 -8.99 -3.43
CA VAL A 83 -2.24 -8.21 -2.25
C VAL A 83 -3.28 -7.16 -2.62
N PHE A 84 -4.29 -7.02 -1.77
CA PHE A 84 -5.19 -5.87 -1.76
C PHE A 84 -4.85 -4.98 -0.56
N THR A 85 -4.84 -3.66 -0.72
CA THR A 85 -4.55 -2.71 0.36
C THR A 85 -5.56 -1.58 0.46
N ILE A 86 -5.77 -1.11 1.69
CA ILE A 86 -6.42 0.16 2.04
C ILE A 86 -5.39 0.95 2.85
N ASN A 87 -5.03 2.13 2.36
CA ASN A 87 -3.98 2.98 2.92
C ASN A 87 -4.64 4.25 3.49
N PHE A 88 -4.50 4.44 4.79
CA PHE A 88 -5.01 5.60 5.51
C PHE A 88 -3.94 6.67 5.62
N ASN A 89 -4.36 7.93 5.76
CA ASN A 89 -3.46 9.06 6.00
C ASN A 89 -3.21 9.33 7.50
N THR A 90 -3.74 8.48 8.38
CA THR A 90 -3.56 8.55 9.84
C THR A 90 -3.16 7.18 10.40
N PRO A 91 -2.63 7.10 11.63
CA PRO A 91 -2.31 5.83 12.28
C PRO A 91 -3.53 5.19 12.96
N ASP A 92 -4.70 5.82 12.91
CA ASP A 92 -5.88 5.39 13.66
C ASP A 92 -6.65 4.28 12.93
N PHE A 93 -7.15 3.31 13.70
CA PHE A 93 -8.06 2.31 13.15
C PHE A 93 -9.34 2.96 12.63
N PRO A 94 -9.96 2.39 11.59
CA PRO A 94 -11.22 2.92 11.10
C PRO A 94 -12.34 2.78 12.13
N GLU A 95 -13.29 3.71 12.07
CA GLU A 95 -14.44 3.79 12.96
C GLU A 95 -15.71 3.26 12.28
N SER A 96 -16.63 2.70 13.07
CA SER A 96 -17.93 2.23 12.56
C SER A 96 -18.69 3.37 11.90
N GLY A 97 -19.12 3.17 10.65
CA GLY A 97 -19.98 4.13 9.93
C GLY A 97 -19.29 5.43 9.51
N LYS A 98 -17.97 5.58 9.74
CA LYS A 98 -17.22 6.71 9.20
C LYS A 98 -17.10 6.58 7.69
N GLU A 99 -17.46 7.64 6.98
CA GLU A 99 -17.32 7.72 5.53
C GLU A 99 -15.88 8.11 5.17
N TYR A 100 -15.31 7.42 4.20
CA TYR A 100 -13.99 7.70 3.66
C TYR A 100 -14.10 7.99 2.16
N LEU A 101 -13.34 8.98 1.72
CA LEU A 101 -13.20 9.34 0.32
C LEU A 101 -12.07 8.50 -0.28
N ILE A 102 -12.33 7.78 -1.37
CA ILE A 102 -11.31 6.97 -2.02
C ILE A 102 -10.62 7.81 -3.09
N PHE A 103 -9.35 8.10 -2.86
CA PHE A 103 -8.52 8.95 -3.72
C PHE A 103 -7.14 8.31 -3.94
N PRO A 104 -6.52 8.52 -5.11
CA PRO A 104 -5.11 8.23 -5.27
C PRO A 104 -4.33 9.07 -4.26
N LYS A 105 -3.24 8.51 -3.73
CA LYS A 105 -2.34 9.27 -2.88
C LYS A 105 -1.67 10.37 -3.71
N ASP A 106 -1.80 11.62 -3.29
CA ASP A 106 -1.08 12.74 -3.88
C ASP A 106 0.28 12.86 -3.20
N TYR A 107 1.33 12.48 -3.92
CA TYR A 107 2.71 12.54 -3.44
C TYR A 107 3.34 13.94 -3.55
N THR A 108 2.61 14.92 -4.09
CA THR A 108 3.06 16.32 -4.15
C THR A 108 2.67 17.11 -2.90
N LEU A 109 1.77 16.57 -2.08
CA LEU A 109 1.34 17.15 -0.81
C LEU A 109 2.18 16.62 0.35
N ASP A 110 2.57 17.52 1.25
CA ASP A 110 3.22 17.14 2.51
C ASP A 110 2.31 16.25 3.39
N LYS A 111 0.99 16.48 3.33
CA LYS A 111 -0.02 15.68 4.02
C LYS A 111 -1.29 15.61 3.18
N ASN A 112 -1.76 14.39 2.92
CA ASN A 112 -3.07 14.14 2.30
C ASN A 112 -4.19 14.28 3.35
N PRO A 113 -5.41 14.66 2.97
CA PRO A 113 -6.55 14.76 3.88
C PRO A 113 -6.82 13.47 4.67
N GLU A 114 -7.18 13.59 5.94
CA GLU A 114 -7.33 12.44 6.85
C GLU A 114 -8.55 11.56 6.52
N ASN A 115 -9.57 12.13 5.88
CA ASN A 115 -10.75 11.41 5.41
C ASN A 115 -10.55 10.77 4.03
N GLU A 116 -9.41 10.98 3.39
CA GLU A 116 -9.05 10.32 2.13
C GLU A 116 -8.26 9.04 2.41
N ILE A 117 -8.54 8.01 1.62
CA ILE A 117 -7.85 6.71 1.67
C ILE A 117 -7.47 6.26 0.25
N GLY A 118 -6.29 5.64 0.15
CA GLY A 118 -5.85 4.98 -1.06
C GLY A 118 -6.25 3.51 -1.07
N VAL A 119 -6.70 3.00 -2.20
CA VAL A 119 -7.02 1.57 -2.38
C VAL A 119 -6.18 1.03 -3.54
N SER A 120 -5.58 -0.15 -3.38
CA SER A 120 -4.77 -0.75 -4.44
C SER A 120 -4.95 -2.27 -4.48
N PHE A 121 -4.83 -2.84 -5.68
CA PHE A 121 -4.80 -4.28 -5.92
C PHE A 121 -3.58 -4.60 -6.78
N ILE A 122 -2.73 -5.49 -6.28
CA ILE A 122 -1.50 -5.92 -6.95
C ILE A 122 -1.55 -7.44 -7.11
N GLU A 123 -1.15 -7.92 -8.28
CA GLU A 123 -0.87 -9.34 -8.54
C GLU A 123 0.55 -9.47 -9.11
N GLY A 124 1.49 -9.91 -8.28
CA GLY A 124 2.80 -10.36 -8.74
C GLY A 124 2.69 -11.69 -9.50
N LEU A 125 3.37 -11.76 -10.64
CA LEU A 125 3.40 -12.91 -11.54
C LEU A 125 4.84 -13.44 -11.68
N PRO A 126 5.02 -14.68 -12.14
CA PRO A 126 6.34 -15.21 -12.47
C PRO A 126 7.11 -14.28 -13.43
N ASN A 127 8.44 -14.37 -13.39
CA ASN A 127 9.36 -13.56 -14.22
C ASN A 127 9.29 -12.05 -13.95
N ASN A 128 9.08 -11.65 -12.69
CA ASN A 128 9.04 -10.25 -12.25
C ASN A 128 8.01 -9.39 -12.97
N LYS A 129 6.94 -10.02 -13.47
CA LYS A 129 5.78 -9.31 -14.00
C LYS A 129 4.82 -9.00 -12.87
N MET A 130 3.99 -7.98 -13.06
CA MET A 130 2.92 -7.66 -12.12
C MET A 130 1.76 -7.01 -12.85
N ASN A 131 0.57 -7.17 -12.30
CA ASN A 131 -0.56 -6.31 -12.62
C ASN A 131 -0.84 -5.43 -11.39
N VAL A 132 -1.17 -4.17 -11.62
CA VAL A 132 -1.42 -3.15 -10.60
C VAL A 132 -2.67 -2.37 -10.98
N TRP A 133 -3.55 -2.17 -10.00
CA TRP A 133 -4.67 -1.26 -10.08
C TRP A 133 -4.68 -0.37 -8.86
N ASP A 134 -4.71 0.94 -9.08
CA ASP A 134 -4.72 1.93 -8.00
C ASP A 134 -6.01 2.74 -8.01
N ALA A 135 -6.33 3.31 -6.86
CA ALA A 135 -7.49 4.18 -6.71
C ALA A 135 -7.40 5.35 -7.68
N LYS A 136 -8.52 5.63 -8.35
CA LYS A 136 -8.85 6.95 -8.89
C LYS A 136 -9.92 7.56 -7.99
N PRO A 137 -10.17 8.89 -8.03
CA PRO A 137 -11.36 9.44 -7.39
C PRO A 137 -12.58 8.68 -7.92
N THR A 138 -13.19 7.87 -7.07
CA THR A 138 -14.05 6.77 -7.51
C THR A 138 -15.41 6.82 -6.82
N SER A 139 -16.42 6.35 -7.53
CA SER A 139 -17.69 5.89 -6.98
C SER A 139 -17.54 4.49 -6.37
N GLY A 140 -18.30 4.19 -5.32
CA GLY A 140 -18.27 2.90 -4.64
C GLY A 140 -18.46 3.09 -3.15
N GLU A 141 -18.57 2.00 -2.40
CA GLU A 141 -18.83 2.04 -0.97
C GLU A 141 -17.83 1.19 -0.19
N LEU A 142 -17.28 1.77 0.87
CA LEU A 142 -16.41 1.10 1.82
C LEU A 142 -16.97 1.32 3.22
N VAL A 143 -17.48 0.25 3.85
CA VAL A 143 -18.18 0.34 5.14
C VAL A 143 -17.43 -0.45 6.19
N PHE A 144 -16.91 0.26 7.20
CA PHE A 144 -16.34 -0.35 8.39
C PHE A 144 -17.39 -0.60 9.47
N THR A 145 -17.28 -1.74 10.12
CA THR A 145 -17.99 -2.08 11.35
C THR A 145 -16.99 -2.56 12.40
N VAL A 146 -16.96 -1.88 13.52
CA VAL A 146 -16.08 -2.13 14.66
C VAL A 146 -16.91 -2.66 15.83
N ASN A 147 -16.55 -3.84 16.33
CA ASN A 147 -17.15 -4.46 17.51
C ASN A 147 -16.04 -4.92 18.47
N GLY A 148 -15.77 -4.10 19.49
CA GLY A 148 -14.63 -4.30 20.39
C GLY A 148 -13.33 -4.30 19.62
N ASN A 149 -12.62 -5.43 19.64
CA ASN A 149 -11.37 -5.61 18.91
C ASN A 149 -11.58 -6.06 17.47
N GLU A 150 -12.75 -6.55 17.08
CA GLU A 150 -13.02 -6.96 15.71
C GLU A 150 -13.32 -5.75 14.82
N ILE A 151 -12.64 -5.66 13.67
CA ILE A 151 -12.92 -4.70 12.60
C ILE A 151 -13.29 -5.50 11.36
N LYS A 152 -14.45 -5.21 10.78
CA LYS A 152 -14.91 -5.74 9.49
C LYS A 152 -15.03 -4.61 8.49
N CYS A 153 -14.77 -4.91 7.23
CA CYS A 153 -15.01 -4.00 6.12
C CYS A 153 -15.70 -4.72 4.98
N ARG A 154 -16.73 -4.09 4.43
CA ARG A 154 -17.38 -4.49 3.18
C ARG A 154 -17.05 -3.47 2.11
N LEU A 155 -16.60 -3.94 0.96
CA LEU A 155 -16.27 -3.15 -0.21
C LEU A 155 -17.25 -3.50 -1.34
N ASN A 156 -17.78 -2.47 -1.99
CA ASN A 156 -18.74 -2.66 -3.09
C ASN A 156 -18.42 -1.68 -4.20
N ASP A 157 -18.12 -2.26 -5.35
CA ASP A 157 -17.98 -1.58 -6.63
C ASP A 157 -16.98 -0.43 -6.64
N ILE A 158 -15.89 -0.55 -5.87
CA ILE A 158 -14.79 0.43 -5.88
C ILE A 158 -14.09 0.39 -7.23
N LYS A 159 -14.00 1.52 -7.93
CA LYS A 159 -13.32 1.60 -9.23
C LYS A 159 -11.83 1.87 -9.05
N LEU A 160 -11.01 1.05 -9.70
CA LEU A 160 -9.57 1.21 -9.77
C LEU A 160 -9.13 1.35 -11.22
N GLU A 161 -8.02 2.05 -11.46
CA GLU A 161 -7.42 2.21 -12.77
C GLU A 161 -6.21 1.27 -12.93
N ALA A 162 -6.17 0.53 -14.03
CA ALA A 162 -5.03 -0.31 -14.37
C ALA A 162 -3.78 0.53 -14.67
N SER A 163 -2.62 0.07 -14.21
CA SER A 163 -1.34 0.64 -14.64
C SER A 163 -1.01 0.22 -16.06
N LYS A 164 -0.92 1.20 -16.97
CA LYS A 164 -0.49 1.00 -18.36
C LYS A 164 0.92 0.44 -18.50
N MET A 165 1.76 0.65 -17.49
CA MET A 165 3.15 0.20 -17.50
C MET A 165 3.28 -1.28 -17.13
N TYR A 166 2.41 -1.77 -16.25
CA TYR A 166 2.57 -3.10 -15.64
C TYR A 166 1.58 -4.12 -16.20
N ASN A 167 0.33 -3.74 -16.38
CA ASN A 167 -0.73 -4.70 -16.64
C ASN A 167 -0.61 -5.33 -18.02
N ALA A 168 -0.97 -6.61 -18.12
CA ALA A 168 -1.14 -7.26 -19.41
C ALA A 168 -2.20 -6.53 -20.27
N ASP A 169 -2.04 -6.58 -21.59
CA ASP A 169 -2.89 -5.84 -22.54
C ASP A 169 -4.39 -6.09 -22.38
N ASP A 170 -4.76 -7.33 -22.06
CA ASP A 170 -6.14 -7.76 -21.82
C ASP A 170 -6.69 -7.33 -20.45
N LEU A 171 -5.83 -6.82 -19.58
CA LEU A 171 -6.10 -6.27 -18.25
C LEU A 171 -5.87 -4.74 -18.19
N GLN A 172 -5.68 -4.11 -19.35
CA GLN A 172 -5.69 -2.66 -19.51
C GLN A 172 -7.15 -2.18 -19.50
N GLY A 173 -7.61 -1.68 -18.36
CA GLY A 173 -8.98 -1.20 -18.20
C GLY A 173 -9.34 -0.83 -16.77
N GLU A 174 -10.51 -0.23 -16.59
CA GLU A 174 -11.06 -0.01 -15.26
C GLU A 174 -11.32 -1.37 -14.59
N GLY A 175 -10.84 -1.50 -13.35
CA GLY A 175 -11.16 -2.59 -12.46
C GLY A 175 -12.28 -2.19 -11.51
N THR A 176 -13.13 -3.13 -11.14
CA THR A 176 -14.13 -2.98 -10.09
C THR A 176 -13.82 -3.95 -8.95
N VAL A 177 -13.65 -3.44 -7.73
CA VAL A 177 -13.32 -4.21 -6.54
C VAL A 177 -14.52 -4.31 -5.61
N SER A 178 -14.84 -5.55 -5.23
CA SER A 178 -15.85 -5.87 -4.22
C SER A 178 -15.35 -7.00 -3.32
N GLY A 179 -15.83 -7.07 -2.09
CA GLY A 179 -15.45 -8.14 -1.17
C GLY A 179 -15.60 -7.75 0.30
N GLU A 180 -15.02 -8.60 1.15
CA GLU A 180 -15.07 -8.42 2.59
C GLU A 180 -13.71 -8.73 3.22
N LEU A 181 -13.38 -8.01 4.28
CA LEU A 181 -12.23 -8.31 5.11
C LEU A 181 -12.55 -8.13 6.59
N LYS A 182 -11.73 -8.78 7.41
CA LYS A 182 -11.81 -8.75 8.86
C LYS A 182 -10.40 -8.80 9.43
N LEU A 183 -10.13 -7.96 10.43
CA LEU A 183 -8.91 -7.94 11.23
C LEU A 183 -9.27 -7.70 12.70
N TYR A 184 -8.30 -7.86 13.60
CA TYR A 184 -8.51 -7.58 15.02
C TYR A 184 -7.47 -6.61 15.55
N LYS A 185 -7.88 -5.62 16.34
CA LYS A 185 -6.98 -4.77 17.12
C LYS A 185 -6.15 -5.63 18.08
N ASN A 186 -4.88 -5.27 18.24
CA ASN A 186 -4.01 -5.88 19.26
C ASN A 186 -4.48 -5.57 20.69
#